data_AF-A0A938EFT9-F1
#
_entry.id   AF-A0A938EFT9-F1
#
_cell.length_a   1.000
_cell.length_b   1.000
_cell.length_c   1.000
_cell.angle_alpha   90.00
_cell.angle_beta   90.00
_cell.angle_gamma   90.00
#
_symmetry.space_group_name_H-M   'P 1'
#
loop_
_entity.id
_entity.type
_entity.pdbx_description
1 polymer ?
#
loop_
_entity_poly.entity_id
_entity_poly.type
_entity_poly.pdbx_seq_one_letter_code
_entity_poly.pdbx_strand_id
1 'polypeptide(L)'
;YESRSWQLNSDGTSGEPMHSEKGFWRPGEGATIEVAISHVTGISEIWTGINEVLTIEDAKITSARARLATKWVGRVPSAKPVDAGDRLYGLMNGELMWTYDMAAVGQEMQNHLWARLKPLSEEQIEITKKTGKPVNKHEVPSIPGVKK
;
A
#
# COMPACT_ATOMS: atom_id res chain seq x y z
N TYR A 1 10.54 4.07 1.63
CA TYR A 1 9.08 3.88 1.62
C TYR A 1 8.65 3.43 3.01
N GLU A 2 7.54 3.96 3.50
CA GLU A 2 6.94 3.56 4.77
C GLU A 2 5.42 3.63 4.62
N SER A 3 4.74 2.60 5.09
CA SER A 3 3.29 2.54 5.16
C SER A 3 2.88 2.14 6.57
N ARG A 4 1.90 2.85 7.10
CA ARG A 4 1.33 2.62 8.43
C ARG A 4 -0.17 2.71 8.30
N SER A 5 -0.86 1.84 9.01
CA SER A 5 -2.31 1.81 9.08
C SER A 5 -2.78 1.98 10.52
N TRP A 6 -4.01 2.44 10.67
CA TRP A 6 -4.69 2.60 11.94
C TRP A 6 -6.09 2.05 11.82
N GLN A 7 -6.63 1.58 12.94
CA GLN A 7 -8.04 1.25 13.03
C GLN A 7 -8.87 2.50 12.71
N LEU A 8 -9.98 2.32 12.01
CA LEU A 8 -10.93 3.40 11.79
C LEU A 8 -11.95 3.45 12.93
N ASN A 9 -11.99 4.56 13.67
CA ASN A 9 -13.00 4.79 14.68
C ASN A 9 -14.36 5.10 14.02
N SER A 10 -15.45 4.94 14.77
CA SER A 10 -16.81 5.19 14.28
C SER A 10 -17.05 6.63 13.81
N ASP A 11 -16.26 7.58 14.30
CA ASP A 11 -16.32 9.00 13.92
C ASP A 11 -15.40 9.36 12.73
N GLY A 12 -14.80 8.35 12.10
CA GLY A 12 -13.88 8.51 10.97
C GLY A 12 -12.45 8.89 11.36
N THR A 13 -12.12 9.00 12.64
CA THR A 13 -10.75 9.28 13.09
C THR A 13 -9.89 8.02 13.16
N SER A 14 -8.57 8.20 13.22
CA SER A 14 -7.63 7.09 13.45
C SER A 14 -7.66 6.65 14.92
N GLY A 15 -7.92 5.36 15.15
CA GLY A 15 -7.77 4.68 16.43
C GLY A 15 -6.36 4.14 16.65
N GLU A 16 -6.28 2.88 17.12
CA GLU A 16 -5.01 2.24 17.45
C GLU A 16 -4.17 1.92 16.20
N PRO A 17 -2.82 1.95 16.32
CA PRO A 17 -1.94 1.49 15.26
C PRO A 17 -2.22 0.04 14.86
N MET A 18 -2.23 -0.22 13.56
CA MET A 18 -2.44 -1.53 12.97
C MET A 18 -1.15 -1.98 12.25
N HIS A 19 -1.28 -2.58 11.08
CA HIS A 19 -0.14 -3.03 10.27
C HIS A 19 0.76 -1.85 9.87
N SER A 20 2.06 -2.11 9.85
CA SER A 20 3.05 -1.22 9.26
C SER A 20 4.09 -2.01 8.50
N GLU A 21 4.61 -1.39 7.46
CA GLU A 21 5.68 -1.91 6.64
C GLU A 21 6.64 -0.80 6.21
N LYS A 22 7.90 -1.17 6.03
CA LYS A 22 8.95 -0.24 5.61
C LYS A 22 9.88 -0.94 4.64
N GLY A 23 10.37 -0.18 3.68
CA GLY A 23 11.16 -0.75 2.61
C GLY A 23 11.75 0.25 1.65
N PHE A 24 12.35 -0.28 0.59
CA PHE A 24 13.03 0.47 -0.45
C PHE A 24 12.57 0.00 -1.81
N TRP A 25 12.15 0.97 -2.63
CA TRP A 25 11.85 0.76 -4.04
C TRP A 25 13.12 1.01 -4.83
N ARG A 26 13.38 0.17 -5.83
CA ARG A 26 14.55 0.26 -6.69
C ARG A 26 14.10 0.17 -8.14
N PRO A 27 14.55 1.09 -9.01
CA PRO A 27 14.40 0.89 -10.45
C PRO A 27 15.31 -0.26 -10.90
N GLY A 28 14.78 -1.11 -11.77
CA GLY A 28 15.55 -2.12 -12.50
C GLY A 28 15.86 -1.65 -13.92
N GLU A 29 16.17 -2.59 -14.80
CA GLU A 29 16.34 -2.32 -16.22
C GLU A 29 15.00 -1.98 -16.90
N GLY A 30 14.99 -0.93 -17.74
CA GLY A 30 13.81 -0.50 -18.46
C GLY A 30 12.66 -0.12 -17.53
N ALA A 31 11.52 -0.78 -17.69
CA ALA A 31 10.32 -0.53 -16.90
C ALA A 31 10.24 -1.39 -15.62
N THR A 32 11.26 -2.22 -15.33
CA THR A 32 11.22 -3.12 -14.19
C THR A 32 11.45 -2.39 -12.87
N ILE A 33 10.85 -2.91 -11.81
CA ILE A 33 10.97 -2.39 -10.45
C ILE A 33 11.14 -3.53 -9.45
N GLU A 34 11.89 -3.26 -8.39
CA GLU A 34 12.12 -4.17 -7.28
C GLU A 34 11.78 -3.47 -5.97
N VAL A 35 11.17 -4.19 -5.02
CA VAL A 35 10.86 -3.62 -3.70
C VAL A 35 11.22 -4.62 -2.62
N ALA A 36 12.04 -4.19 -1.67
CA ALA A 36 12.32 -4.95 -0.46
C ALA A 36 11.55 -4.35 0.70
N ILE A 37 10.74 -5.16 1.40
CA ILE A 37 9.83 -4.71 2.46
C ILE A 37 9.98 -5.61 3.68
N SER A 38 9.93 -5.02 4.88
CA SER A 38 9.74 -5.74 6.14
C SER A 38 8.47 -5.24 6.84
N HIS A 39 7.74 -6.17 7.45
CA HIS A 39 6.47 -5.92 8.13
C HIS A 39 6.61 -6.11 9.64
N VAL A 40 5.84 -5.34 10.41
CA VAL A 40 5.77 -5.48 11.89
C VAL A 40 5.33 -6.88 12.34
N THR A 41 4.69 -7.66 11.45
CA THR A 41 4.22 -9.02 11.69
C THR A 41 5.31 -10.10 11.63
N GLY A 42 6.57 -9.72 11.43
CA GLY A 42 7.70 -10.65 11.35
C GLY A 42 7.86 -11.32 9.99
N ILE A 43 7.35 -10.68 8.93
CA ILE A 43 7.49 -11.09 7.54
C ILE A 43 8.45 -10.12 6.83
N SER A 44 9.26 -10.62 5.89
CA SER A 44 10.04 -9.82 4.96
C SER A 44 9.90 -10.36 3.55
N GLU A 45 9.82 -9.47 2.58
CA GLU A 45 9.41 -9.79 1.21
C GLU A 45 10.30 -9.08 0.20
N ILE A 46 10.53 -9.76 -0.92
CA ILE A 46 11.08 -9.16 -2.13
C ILE A 46 10.00 -9.22 -3.20
N TRP A 47 9.73 -8.08 -3.80
CA TRP A 47 8.74 -7.88 -4.85
C TRP A 47 9.46 -7.51 -6.15
N THR A 48 8.95 -8.01 -7.27
CA THR A 48 9.44 -7.64 -8.61
C THR A 48 8.25 -7.31 -9.49
N GLY A 49 8.42 -6.34 -10.38
CA GLY A 49 7.30 -5.85 -11.16
C GLY A 49 7.69 -4.97 -12.34
N ILE A 50 6.67 -4.35 -12.93
CA ILE A 50 6.80 -3.38 -14.01
C ILE A 50 6.07 -2.10 -13.61
N ASN A 51 6.71 -0.96 -13.85
CA ASN A 51 6.15 0.38 -13.76
C ASN A 51 5.93 0.96 -15.16
N GLU A 52 4.68 1.28 -15.47
CA GLU A 52 4.24 1.83 -16.74
C GLU A 52 3.80 3.28 -16.53
N VAL A 53 4.45 4.22 -17.21
CA VAL A 53 3.96 5.60 -17.32
C VAL A 53 2.92 5.65 -18.43
N LEU A 54 1.72 6.10 -18.11
CA LEU A 54 0.59 6.10 -19.04
C LEU A 54 0.39 7.48 -19.67
N THR A 55 0.50 8.55 -18.88
CA THR A 55 0.39 9.94 -19.37
C THR A 55 1.41 10.85 -18.72
N ILE A 56 1.96 11.77 -19.52
CA ILE A 56 2.81 12.86 -19.09
C ILE A 56 2.23 14.15 -19.63
N GLU A 57 2.02 15.13 -18.76
CA GLU A 57 1.55 16.48 -19.10
C GLU A 57 2.47 17.48 -18.39
N ASP A 58 2.90 18.53 -19.09
CA ASP A 58 3.77 19.58 -18.53
C ASP A 58 4.99 19.04 -17.75
N ALA A 59 5.66 18.04 -18.34
CA ALA A 59 6.80 17.34 -17.74
C ALA A 59 6.51 16.65 -16.38
N LYS A 60 5.24 16.33 -16.09
CA LYS A 60 4.80 15.59 -14.92
C LYS A 60 4.06 14.32 -15.32
N ILE A 61 4.35 13.22 -14.63
CA ILE A 61 3.56 11.99 -14.76
C ILE A 61 2.18 12.25 -14.14
N THR A 62 1.13 12.21 -14.96
CA THR A 62 -0.26 12.42 -14.51
C THR A 62 -1.02 11.11 -14.31
N SER A 63 -0.57 10.03 -14.96
CA SER A 63 -1.02 8.68 -14.66
C SER A 63 0.06 7.63 -14.90
N ALA A 64 0.08 6.62 -14.02
CA ALA A 64 1.02 5.51 -14.08
C ALA A 64 0.44 4.28 -13.37
N ARG A 65 1.00 3.12 -13.67
CA ARG A 65 0.63 1.85 -13.04
C ARG A 65 1.86 1.03 -12.71
N ALA A 66 1.94 0.51 -11.49
CA ALA A 66 2.93 -0.49 -11.11
C ALA A 66 2.27 -1.81 -10.72
N ARG A 67 2.69 -2.91 -11.35
CA ARG A 67 2.24 -4.28 -11.03
C ARG A 67 3.40 -5.06 -10.47
N LEU A 68 3.24 -5.64 -9.28
CA LEU A 68 4.29 -6.38 -8.58
C LEU A 68 3.77 -7.73 -8.09
N ALA A 69 4.62 -8.74 -8.16
CA ALA A 69 4.40 -10.02 -7.51
C ALA A 69 5.54 -10.32 -6.53
N THR A 70 5.24 -11.04 -5.46
CA THR A 70 6.25 -11.53 -4.53
C THR A 70 7.20 -12.47 -5.26
N LYS A 71 8.50 -12.14 -5.25
CA LYS A 71 9.57 -13.02 -5.68
C LYS A 71 10.09 -13.90 -4.55
N TRP A 72 10.03 -13.40 -3.32
CA TRP A 72 10.44 -14.12 -2.12
C TRP A 72 9.64 -13.63 -0.91
N VAL A 73 9.29 -14.57 -0.02
CA VAL A 73 8.68 -14.29 1.27
C VAL A 73 9.45 -15.08 2.33
N GLY A 74 9.97 -14.38 3.33
CA GLY A 74 10.57 -14.96 4.52
C GLY A 74 9.82 -14.52 5.76
N ARG A 75 9.83 -15.38 6.78
CA ARG A 75 9.06 -15.14 8.00
C ARG A 75 9.75 -15.73 9.22
N VAL A 76 9.56 -15.07 10.37
CA VAL A 76 9.94 -15.62 11.67
C VAL A 76 9.01 -16.77 12.06
N PRO A 77 9.40 -17.67 12.99
CA PRO A 77 8.60 -18.85 13.33
C PRO A 77 7.18 -18.57 13.82
N SER A 78 6.96 -17.44 14.50
CA SER A 78 5.65 -17.05 15.04
C SER A 78 4.73 -16.37 14.03
N ALA A 79 5.23 -16.00 12.85
CA ALA A 79 4.45 -15.29 11.85
C ALA A 79 3.49 -16.24 11.10
N LYS A 80 2.27 -15.73 10.84
CA LYS A 80 1.29 -16.44 10.02
C LYS A 80 1.87 -16.71 8.61
N PRO A 81 1.56 -17.87 8.01
CA PRO A 81 2.03 -18.20 6.66
C PRO A 81 1.42 -17.23 5.64
N VAL A 82 2.30 -16.60 4.87
CA VAL A 82 2.01 -15.89 3.62
C VAL A 82 2.87 -16.55 2.57
N ASP A 83 2.24 -17.00 1.49
CA ASP A 83 2.88 -17.82 0.47
C ASP A 83 3.23 -16.99 -0.77
N ALA A 84 2.32 -16.09 -1.16
CA ALA A 84 2.52 -15.17 -2.27
C ALA A 84 1.63 -13.93 -2.16
N GLY A 85 1.99 -12.89 -2.90
CA GLY A 85 1.21 -11.67 -3.02
C GLY A 85 1.30 -11.04 -4.42
N ASP A 86 0.24 -10.33 -4.79
CA ASP A 86 0.16 -9.48 -5.98
C ASP A 86 -0.28 -8.07 -5.56
N ARG A 87 0.47 -7.06 -5.98
CA ARG A 87 0.16 -5.65 -5.72
C ARG A 87 0.02 -4.89 -7.03
N LEU A 88 -1.09 -4.17 -7.14
CA LEU A 88 -1.32 -3.20 -8.20
C LEU A 88 -1.37 -1.81 -7.58
N TYR A 89 -0.52 -0.90 -8.03
CA TYR A 89 -0.59 0.53 -7.73
C TYR A 89 -1.01 1.29 -8.97
N GLY A 90 -1.93 2.25 -8.81
CA GLY A 90 -2.37 3.16 -9.86
C GLY A 90 -2.28 4.60 -9.39
N LEU A 91 -1.53 5.43 -10.12
CA LEU A 91 -1.57 6.88 -9.98
C LEU A 91 -2.54 7.42 -11.03
N MET A 92 -3.54 8.19 -10.60
CA MET A 92 -4.46 8.85 -11.51
C MET A 92 -5.00 10.12 -10.85
N ASN A 93 -4.98 11.24 -11.59
CA ASN A 93 -5.48 12.53 -11.11
C ASN A 93 -4.85 12.97 -9.77
N GLY A 94 -3.56 12.65 -9.57
CA GLY A 94 -2.83 12.97 -8.34
C GLY A 94 -3.14 12.08 -7.13
N GLU A 95 -4.05 11.11 -7.27
CA GLU A 95 -4.38 10.16 -6.21
C GLU A 95 -3.72 8.79 -6.44
N LEU A 96 -3.30 8.16 -5.35
CA LEU A 96 -2.71 6.82 -5.38
C LEU A 96 -3.75 5.78 -4.95
N MET A 97 -4.09 4.88 -5.84
CA MET A 97 -4.90 3.70 -5.54
C MET A 97 -4.02 2.47 -5.52
N TRP A 98 -4.38 1.49 -4.70
CA TRP A 98 -3.72 0.20 -4.74
C TRP A 98 -4.64 -0.94 -4.30
N THR A 99 -4.34 -2.14 -4.80
CA THR A 99 -4.87 -3.41 -4.31
C THR A 99 -3.72 -4.30 -3.87
N TYR A 100 -4.00 -5.14 -2.89
CA TYR A 100 -3.12 -6.21 -2.45
C TYR A 100 -3.93 -7.50 -2.39
N ASP A 101 -3.59 -8.42 -3.26
CA ASP A 101 -4.09 -9.78 -3.27
C ASP A 101 -3.06 -10.68 -2.61
N MET A 102 -3.52 -11.63 -1.79
CA MET A 102 -2.65 -12.44 -0.95
C MET A 102 -3.10 -13.90 -0.96
N ALA A 103 -2.14 -14.80 -1.19
CA ALA A 103 -2.26 -16.22 -0.88
C ALA A 103 -1.59 -16.46 0.49
N ALA A 104 -2.39 -16.86 1.47
CA ALA A 104 -1.94 -17.01 2.85
C ALA A 104 -2.84 -17.97 3.60
N VAL A 105 -2.32 -18.53 4.70
CA VAL A 105 -3.09 -19.40 5.62
C VAL A 105 -3.88 -20.52 4.92
N GLY A 106 -3.28 -21.09 3.87
CA GLY A 106 -3.88 -22.18 3.07
C GLY A 106 -4.97 -21.74 2.11
N GLN A 107 -5.20 -20.44 1.94
CA GLN A 107 -6.13 -19.88 0.97
C GLN A 107 -5.40 -19.52 -0.33
N GLU A 108 -6.07 -19.75 -1.46
CA GLU A 108 -5.60 -19.28 -2.76
C GLU A 108 -5.58 -17.74 -2.84
N MET A 109 -4.83 -17.23 -3.82
CA MET A 109 -4.69 -15.80 -4.09
C MET A 109 -6.07 -15.15 -4.25
N GLN A 110 -6.38 -14.20 -3.37
CA GLN A 110 -7.62 -13.43 -3.40
C GLN A 110 -7.37 -12.03 -2.85
N ASN A 111 -8.30 -11.11 -3.13
CA ASN A 111 -8.17 -9.76 -2.62
C ASN A 111 -8.14 -9.74 -1.09
N HIS A 112 -7.08 -9.12 -0.55
CA HIS A 112 -6.92 -8.94 0.89
C HIS A 112 -7.22 -7.51 1.30
N LEU A 113 -6.68 -6.54 0.56
CA LEU A 113 -6.82 -5.12 0.86
C LEU A 113 -6.90 -4.29 -0.42
N TRP A 114 -7.48 -3.10 -0.29
CA TRP A 114 -7.36 -2.03 -1.27
C TRP A 114 -7.46 -0.69 -0.54
N ALA A 115 -6.91 0.36 -1.15
CA ALA A 115 -7.14 1.72 -0.67
C ALA A 115 -7.03 2.75 -1.80
N ARG A 116 -7.56 3.95 -1.52
CA ARG A 116 -7.39 5.16 -2.31
C ARG A 116 -6.85 6.26 -1.40
N LEU A 117 -5.72 6.85 -1.78
CA LEU A 117 -4.97 7.80 -0.98
C LEU A 117 -4.87 9.13 -1.72
N LYS A 118 -5.18 10.21 -1.00
CA LYS A 118 -4.98 11.58 -1.45
C LYS A 118 -3.63 12.09 -0.94
N PRO A 119 -2.93 12.92 -1.72
CA PRO A 119 -1.75 13.61 -1.23
C PRO A 119 -2.14 14.53 -0.08
N LEU A 120 -1.29 14.59 0.94
CA LEU A 120 -1.43 15.54 2.04
C LEU A 120 -0.94 16.92 1.62
N SER A 121 -1.54 17.97 2.18
CA SER A 121 -0.97 19.33 2.14
C SER A 121 0.31 19.43 2.98
N GLU A 122 1.10 20.48 2.79
CA GLU A 122 2.33 20.70 3.57
C GLU A 122 2.06 20.79 5.07
N GLU A 123 1.00 21.51 5.47
CA GLU A 123 0.54 21.60 6.86
C GLU A 123 0.19 20.23 7.44
N GLN A 124 -0.56 19.42 6.68
CA GLN A 124 -0.93 18.07 7.09
C GLN A 124 0.30 17.18 7.26
N ILE A 125 1.30 17.31 6.38
CA ILE A 125 2.58 16.59 6.49
C ILE A 125 3.31 16.99 7.78
N GLU A 126 3.37 18.27 8.12
CA GLU A 126 4.03 18.75 9.33
C GLU A 126 3.38 18.18 10.60
N ILE A 127 2.04 18.24 10.67
CA ILE A 127 1.29 17.69 11.80
C ILE A 127 1.47 16.18 11.91
N THR A 128 1.38 15.44 10.80
CA THR A 128 1.60 13.99 10.79
C THR A 128 3.03 13.62 11.20
N LYS A 129 4.06 14.40 10.80
CA LYS A 129 5.44 14.18 11.26
C LYS A 129 5.60 14.41 12.76
N LYS A 130 4.95 15.45 13.30
CA LYS A 130 5.03 15.80 14.73
C LYS A 130 4.29 14.79 15.61
N THR A 131 3.13 14.32 15.16
CA THR A 131 2.24 13.47 15.97
C THR A 131 2.42 11.97 15.70
N GLY A 132 2.96 11.62 14.53
CA GLY A 132 2.99 10.24 14.04
C GLY A 132 1.61 9.69 13.67
N LYS A 133 0.56 10.52 13.61
CA LYS A 133 -0.83 10.09 13.36
C LYS A 133 -1.41 10.68 12.07
N PRO A 134 -2.38 9.99 11.44
CA PRO A 134 -3.19 10.57 10.38
C PRO A 134 -3.94 11.81 10.85
N VAL A 135 -4.02 12.81 9.98
CA VAL A 135 -4.75 14.07 10.24
C VAL A 135 -6.11 14.13 9.55
N ASN A 136 -6.33 13.29 8.55
CA ASN A 136 -7.59 13.22 7.83
C ASN A 136 -8.58 12.33 8.59
N LYS A 137 -9.83 12.79 8.66
CA LYS A 137 -10.96 11.90 8.93
C LYS A 137 -11.32 11.16 7.66
N HIS A 138 -11.50 9.85 7.74
CA HIS A 138 -11.96 9.05 6.63
C HIS A 138 -13.48 8.89 6.70
N GLU A 139 -14.15 9.33 5.63
CA GLU A 139 -15.55 8.97 5.41
C GLU A 139 -15.57 7.68 4.61
N VAL A 140 -16.09 6.61 5.22
CA VAL A 140 -16.28 5.33 4.52
C VAL A 140 -17.28 5.57 3.39
N PRO A 141 -16.88 5.46 2.11
CA PRO A 141 -17.80 5.64 1.00
C PRO A 141 -18.93 4.61 1.11
N SER A 142 -20.18 5.05 0.90
CA SER A 142 -21.28 4.10 0.72
C SER A 142 -21.08 3.39 -0.61
N ILE A 143 -20.65 2.12 -0.57
CA ILE A 143 -20.55 1.28 -1.76
C ILE A 143 -21.85 0.46 -1.85
N PRO A 144 -22.71 0.67 -2.87
CA PRO A 144 -23.91 -0.12 -3.04
C PRO A 144 -23.61 -1.62 -3.06
N GLY A 145 -24.26 -2.40 -2.19
CA GLY A 145 -24.12 -3.85 -2.12
C GLY A 145 -23.02 -4.37 -1.18
N VAL A 146 -22.20 -3.49 -0.57
CA VAL A 146 -21.18 -3.89 0.42
C VAL A 146 -21.70 -3.57 1.82
N LYS A 147 -21.88 -4.59 2.67
CA LYS A 147 -22.23 -4.38 4.08
C LYS A 147 -21.03 -3.75 4.81
N LYS A 148 -21.30 -2.72 5.61
CA LYS A 148 -20.32 -2.09 6.52
C LYS A 148 -19.84 -3.07 7.58
#